data_AF-A0A918J280-F1
#
_entry.id   AF-A0A918J280-F1
#
_cell.length_a   1.000
_cell.length_b   1.000
_cell.length_c   1.000
_cell.angle_alpha   90.00
_cell.angle_beta   90.00
_cell.angle_gamma   90.00
#
_symmetry.space_group_name_H-M   'P 1'
#
loop_
_entity.id
_entity.type
_entity.pdbx_description
1 polymer ?
#
loop_
_entity_poly.entity_id
_entity_poly.type
_entity_poly.pdbx_seq_one_letter_code
_entity_poly.pdbx_strand_id
1 'polypeptide(L)'
;MTGWGDGISRVGRRSLLRGGATVLAATALSASGASAVGTRPERARPPDRRAGAARPPDPHTGMLNVRDLGARGDGRTDDTEAFEAAYSFAAAHVSSGVGRVVVEIPAGDYLITRPHALLNGTAPPRPASGLRFCGTGKRMTSLVFRPETGPDSYLCRNQDAWSNISFERMQFRSATPGASFFRSYSTGQAQDYRFSECEWMGEWEYGLALDGTDTNSEMRWEACRVGGSYRRAFLYSGMTGGGQTEPNDQDQFLNYWFTDMKVEYEWGNFLEFPYGGSITCRGGSYIITGRRPRSTPEYGTTSTFFRFPVPQHHDSVQRFHAQDIRFEVRDPDVVVIDCTWNGGTVHFSDCDDTGFAHKDFSADVRPHRYTVGPRGPLIRYDSCQLVGHHTYRSPSSRGTLPSVARYDMCLLRSHTARDFLIADGVRPAGFVRFVDCIDTRNTSDSSRPDSPAAPPPCVTPPPASAPAPADARATAEPPTPVQPPCPGQDDSPVKETITRER
;
A
#
# COMPACT_ATOMS: atom_id res chain seq x y z
N MET A 1 33.86 -1.38 58.67
CA MET A 1 33.28 -0.16 59.28
C MET A 1 32.43 0.48 58.18
N THR A 2 31.11 0.20 58.14
CA THR A 2 30.01 0.99 58.76
C THR A 2 29.75 2.32 58.04
N GLY A 3 28.56 2.65 57.51
CA GLY A 3 27.26 1.96 57.39
C GLY A 3 26.37 2.70 56.35
N TRP A 4 25.51 2.01 55.60
CA TRP A 4 24.03 1.93 55.78
C TRP A 4 23.24 3.25 55.72
N GLY A 5 22.21 3.28 54.86
CA GLY A 5 21.28 4.40 54.67
C GLY A 5 20.20 4.08 53.62
N ASP A 6 19.21 3.25 53.98
CA ASP A 6 18.07 2.90 53.12
C ASP A 6 17.06 4.06 52.94
N GLY A 7 16.38 4.08 51.79
CA GLY A 7 15.40 5.11 51.41
C GLY A 7 14.16 4.58 50.70
N ILE A 8 13.47 3.57 51.25
CA ILE A 8 12.22 3.05 50.68
C ILE A 8 11.04 3.96 51.04
N SER A 9 10.42 4.60 50.05
CA SER A 9 9.15 5.34 50.22
C SER A 9 7.95 4.54 49.71
N ARG A 10 7.13 4.04 50.63
CA ARG A 10 5.84 3.37 50.33
C ARG A 10 4.74 4.42 50.09
N VAL A 11 4.06 4.38 48.94
CA VAL A 11 2.80 5.11 48.73
C VAL A 11 1.63 4.27 49.25
N GLY A 12 0.91 4.78 50.25
CA GLY A 12 -0.24 4.10 50.86
C GLY A 12 -1.58 4.47 50.20
N ARG A 13 -2.45 3.49 49.98
CA ARG A 13 -3.88 3.73 49.68
C ARG A 13 -4.59 4.30 50.91
N ARG A 14 -5.24 5.46 50.78
CA ARG A 14 -6.45 5.80 51.56
C ARG A 14 -7.49 6.55 50.73
N SER A 15 -8.73 6.13 50.91
CA SER A 15 -9.95 6.73 50.33
C SER A 15 -10.30 8.04 51.03
N LEU A 16 -10.85 9.00 50.29
CA LEU A 16 -11.68 10.08 50.84
C LEU A 16 -12.95 10.26 49.99
N LEU A 17 -14.07 9.74 50.52
CA LEU A 17 -15.43 10.11 50.14
C LEU A 17 -15.88 11.33 50.96
N ARG A 18 -16.34 12.38 50.26
CA ARG A 18 -17.25 13.48 50.67
C ARG A 18 -17.45 14.30 49.39
N GLY A 19 -18.65 14.64 48.91
CA GLY A 19 -19.97 14.66 49.53
C GLY A 19 -20.49 16.10 49.49
N GLY A 20 -21.33 16.45 48.50
CA GLY A 20 -21.74 17.84 48.27
C GLY A 20 -22.80 18.04 47.18
N ALA A 21 -24.07 17.96 47.59
CA ALA A 21 -25.30 18.56 47.03
C ALA A 21 -25.52 18.71 45.49
N THR A 22 -26.65 18.15 45.06
CA THR A 22 -27.37 18.37 43.80
C THR A 22 -27.95 19.78 43.63
N VAL A 23 -28.04 20.27 42.38
CA VAL A 23 -29.19 21.03 41.88
C VAL A 23 -29.55 20.54 40.46
N LEU A 24 -30.77 20.03 40.30
CA LEU A 24 -31.42 19.77 39.00
C LEU A 24 -32.35 20.95 38.69
N ALA A 25 -32.20 21.57 37.51
CA ALA A 25 -33.13 22.58 37.03
C ALA A 25 -33.91 22.03 35.83
N ALA A 26 -35.14 21.60 36.06
CA ALA A 26 -36.10 21.27 35.01
C ALA A 26 -36.92 22.52 34.67
N THR A 27 -37.08 22.83 33.38
CA THR A 27 -37.97 23.90 32.91
C THR A 27 -38.92 23.38 31.82
N ALA A 28 -40.19 23.34 32.19
CA ALA A 28 -41.37 23.17 31.35
C ALA A 28 -42.46 24.06 32.00
N LEU A 29 -43.46 24.65 31.34
CA LEU A 29 -43.90 24.69 29.95
C LEU A 29 -44.31 26.14 29.62
N SER A 30 -44.63 26.45 28.35
CA SER A 30 -45.85 27.21 28.03
C SER A 30 -46.34 26.85 26.63
N ALA A 31 -47.64 26.57 26.49
CA ALA A 31 -48.29 26.46 25.18
C ALA A 31 -48.90 27.80 24.77
N SER A 32 -48.89 28.11 23.47
CA SER A 32 -49.62 29.22 22.88
C SER A 32 -50.29 28.75 21.59
N GLY A 33 -51.62 28.63 21.62
CA GLY A 33 -52.41 28.33 20.43
C GLY A 33 -52.77 29.60 19.67
N ALA A 34 -52.78 29.54 18.34
CA ALA A 34 -53.38 30.55 17.49
C ALA A 34 -54.07 29.87 16.29
N SER A 35 -55.35 30.18 16.09
CA SER A 35 -56.13 29.68 14.95
C SER A 35 -55.73 30.41 13.66
N ALA A 36 -55.74 29.70 12.53
CA ALA A 36 -55.62 30.30 11.20
C ALA A 36 -56.77 29.85 10.29
N VAL A 37 -57.26 30.79 9.47
CA VAL A 37 -58.49 30.69 8.69
C VAL A 37 -58.29 29.82 7.43
N GLY A 38 -59.32 29.05 7.09
CA GLY A 38 -59.32 28.22 5.88
C GLY A 38 -59.29 29.06 4.60
N THR A 39 -58.31 28.78 3.74
CA THR A 39 -58.35 29.08 2.30
C THR A 39 -57.95 27.82 1.53
N ARG A 40 -58.64 27.56 0.42
CA ARG A 40 -58.59 26.32 -0.35
C ARG A 40 -57.62 26.48 -1.53
N PRO A 41 -56.53 25.69 -1.65
CA PRO A 41 -55.70 25.71 -2.85
C PRO A 41 -56.16 24.70 -3.91
N GLU A 42 -55.65 24.92 -5.11
CA GLU A 42 -55.98 24.23 -6.34
C GLU A 42 -55.42 22.81 -6.48
N ARG A 43 -55.89 22.10 -7.51
CA ARG A 43 -55.69 20.66 -7.69
C ARG A 43 -54.30 20.33 -8.27
N ALA A 44 -53.29 20.26 -7.41
CA ALA A 44 -51.96 19.79 -7.79
C ALA A 44 -51.97 18.29 -8.19
N ARG A 45 -51.32 17.97 -9.31
CA ARG A 45 -51.17 16.61 -9.88
C ARG A 45 -50.16 15.83 -9.02
N PRO A 46 -50.42 14.55 -8.64
CA PRO A 46 -49.51 13.82 -7.76
C PRO A 46 -48.17 13.52 -8.47
N PRO A 47 -47.02 13.69 -7.80
CA PRO A 47 -45.74 13.20 -8.31
C PRO A 47 -45.69 11.66 -8.25
N ASP A 48 -45.01 11.06 -9.22
CA ASP A 48 -44.99 9.62 -9.44
C ASP A 48 -44.26 8.88 -8.31
N ARG A 49 -44.95 7.94 -7.63
CA ARG A 49 -44.37 7.12 -6.56
C ARG A 49 -43.57 5.95 -7.13
N ARG A 50 -42.41 6.24 -7.72
CA ARG A 50 -41.38 5.24 -8.07
C ARG A 50 -39.95 5.68 -7.71
N ALA A 51 -39.77 6.17 -6.49
CA ALA A 51 -38.50 6.00 -5.79
C ALA A 51 -38.58 4.68 -5.01
N GLY A 52 -37.74 3.70 -5.35
CA GLY A 52 -37.68 2.44 -4.61
C GLY A 52 -37.19 2.71 -3.19
N ALA A 53 -37.97 2.28 -2.19
CA ALA A 53 -37.50 2.31 -0.81
C ALA A 53 -36.27 1.38 -0.69
N ALA A 54 -35.19 1.86 -0.07
CA ALA A 54 -34.01 1.05 0.19
C ALA A 54 -34.41 -0.21 0.95
N ARG A 55 -33.89 -1.37 0.53
CA ARG A 55 -34.12 -2.62 1.23
C ARG A 55 -33.33 -2.54 2.56
N PRO A 56 -33.94 -2.77 3.73
CA PRO A 56 -33.17 -2.86 4.95
C PRO A 56 -32.12 -3.98 4.81
N PRO A 57 -30.88 -3.77 5.29
CA PRO A 57 -29.82 -4.77 5.13
C PRO A 57 -30.24 -6.08 5.81
N ASP A 58 -30.01 -7.20 5.11
CA ASP A 58 -30.39 -8.52 5.61
C ASP A 58 -29.33 -9.02 6.60
N PRO A 59 -29.61 -9.04 7.93
CA PRO A 59 -28.64 -9.40 8.95
C PRO A 59 -28.22 -10.88 8.87
N HIS A 60 -28.94 -11.71 8.12
CA HIS A 60 -28.62 -13.13 7.95
C HIS A 60 -27.51 -13.39 6.91
N THR A 61 -27.22 -12.42 6.03
CA THR A 61 -26.22 -12.58 4.96
C THR A 61 -24.79 -12.24 5.39
N GLY A 62 -24.62 -11.45 6.45
CA GLY A 62 -23.31 -10.89 6.83
C GLY A 62 -22.76 -9.89 5.80
N MET A 63 -23.58 -9.40 4.87
CA MET A 63 -23.17 -8.47 3.82
C MET A 63 -23.98 -7.17 3.94
N LEU A 64 -23.29 -6.03 3.85
CA LEU A 64 -23.87 -4.70 4.02
C LEU A 64 -23.45 -3.80 2.87
N ASN A 65 -24.40 -3.43 2.01
CA ASN A 65 -24.12 -2.56 0.88
C ASN A 65 -24.21 -1.09 1.31
N VAL A 66 -23.16 -0.28 1.04
CA VAL A 66 -23.17 1.15 1.41
C VAL A 66 -24.30 1.94 0.73
N ARG A 67 -24.84 1.46 -0.40
CA ARG A 67 -25.99 2.09 -1.07
C ARG A 67 -27.31 1.90 -0.32
N ASP A 68 -27.47 0.80 0.43
CA ASP A 68 -28.63 0.59 1.31
C ASP A 68 -28.63 1.58 2.49
N LEU A 69 -27.46 2.19 2.77
CA LEU A 69 -27.26 3.26 3.75
C LEU A 69 -27.25 4.68 3.14
N GLY A 70 -27.61 4.81 1.85
CA GLY A 70 -27.78 6.09 1.17
C GLY A 70 -26.60 6.60 0.35
N ALA A 71 -25.47 5.87 0.31
CA ALA A 71 -24.32 6.25 -0.52
C ALA A 71 -24.70 6.27 -2.02
N ARG A 72 -24.29 7.30 -2.75
CA ARG A 72 -24.54 7.46 -4.18
C ARG A 72 -23.39 7.02 -5.06
N GLY A 73 -22.14 7.33 -4.70
CA GLY A 73 -20.97 7.00 -5.51
C GLY A 73 -20.92 7.75 -6.85
N ASP A 74 -21.39 9.00 -6.87
CA ASP A 74 -21.48 9.87 -8.06
C ASP A 74 -20.32 10.89 -8.21
N GLY A 75 -19.33 10.83 -7.31
CA GLY A 75 -18.15 11.68 -7.23
C GLY A 75 -18.40 13.10 -6.70
N ARG A 76 -19.64 13.42 -6.29
CA ARG A 76 -20.08 14.79 -5.96
C ARG A 76 -20.88 14.87 -4.66
N THR A 77 -21.79 13.94 -4.44
CA THR A 77 -22.56 13.79 -3.21
C THR A 77 -21.61 13.33 -2.12
N ASP A 78 -21.70 13.96 -0.95
CA ASP A 78 -20.94 13.54 0.23
C ASP A 78 -21.52 12.23 0.77
N ASP A 79 -20.78 11.14 0.62
CA ASP A 79 -21.19 9.78 1.00
C ASP A 79 -20.77 9.43 2.44
N THR A 80 -20.10 10.35 3.16
CA THR A 80 -19.48 10.12 4.47
C THR A 80 -20.40 9.45 5.49
N GLU A 81 -21.65 9.92 5.62
CA GLU A 81 -22.61 9.39 6.61
C GLU A 81 -22.94 7.91 6.38
N ALA A 82 -22.99 7.47 5.11
CA ALA A 82 -23.28 6.08 4.77
C ALA A 82 -22.10 5.16 5.15
N PHE A 83 -20.85 5.64 5.06
CA PHE A 83 -19.67 4.88 5.47
C PHE A 83 -19.53 4.82 7.00
N GLU A 84 -19.78 5.92 7.71
CA GLU A 84 -19.82 5.94 9.17
C GLU A 84 -20.90 4.99 9.71
N ALA A 85 -22.08 4.98 9.08
CA ALA A 85 -23.16 4.03 9.38
C ALA A 85 -22.75 2.58 9.06
N ALA A 86 -22.06 2.33 7.95
CA ALA A 86 -21.61 0.99 7.56
C ALA A 86 -20.63 0.39 8.58
N TYR A 87 -19.63 1.18 8.98
CA TYR A 87 -18.69 0.79 10.02
C TYR A 87 -19.38 0.60 11.38
N SER A 88 -20.29 1.50 11.76
CA SER A 88 -21.03 1.40 13.03
C SER A 88 -21.90 0.13 13.08
N PHE A 89 -22.54 -0.24 11.97
CA PHE A 89 -23.26 -1.50 11.83
C PHE A 89 -22.30 -2.69 11.98
N ALA A 90 -21.16 -2.68 11.30
CA ALA A 90 -20.18 -3.77 11.38
C ALA A 90 -19.65 -3.99 12.81
N ALA A 91 -19.33 -2.91 13.53
CA ALA A 91 -18.91 -2.96 14.93
C ALA A 91 -20.03 -3.46 15.87
N ALA A 92 -21.29 -3.09 15.62
CA ALA A 92 -22.44 -3.56 16.41
C ALA A 92 -22.76 -5.06 16.23
N HIS A 93 -22.35 -5.66 15.10
CA HIS A 93 -22.57 -7.08 14.79
C HIS A 93 -21.39 -8.00 15.18
N VAL A 94 -20.40 -7.47 15.92
CA VAL A 94 -19.35 -8.28 16.55
C VAL A 94 -19.95 -9.17 17.63
N SER A 95 -19.71 -10.48 17.53
CA SER A 95 -20.18 -11.46 18.51
C SER A 95 -19.06 -12.46 18.83
N SER A 96 -18.88 -12.71 20.13
CA SER A 96 -17.78 -13.53 20.69
C SER A 96 -16.38 -13.09 20.22
N GLY A 97 -16.13 -11.78 20.13
CA GLY A 97 -14.86 -11.21 19.68
C GLY A 97 -14.61 -11.32 18.18
N VAL A 98 -15.60 -11.74 17.38
CA VAL A 98 -15.47 -11.92 15.93
C VAL A 98 -16.48 -11.04 15.20
N GLY A 99 -15.98 -10.19 14.30
CA GLY A 99 -16.81 -9.46 13.33
C GLY A 99 -17.14 -10.36 12.14
N ARG A 100 -18.36 -10.23 11.63
CA ARG A 100 -18.92 -11.08 10.56
C ARG A 100 -19.56 -10.29 9.42
N VAL A 101 -19.26 -9.00 9.34
CA VAL A 101 -19.83 -8.09 8.34
C VAL A 101 -18.80 -7.79 7.26
N VAL A 102 -19.20 -8.03 6.01
CA VAL A 102 -18.55 -7.56 4.80
C VAL A 102 -19.27 -6.30 4.35
N VAL A 103 -18.57 -5.17 4.38
CA VAL A 103 -19.06 -3.90 3.80
C VAL A 103 -18.80 -3.93 2.30
N GLU A 104 -19.87 -4.05 1.53
CA GLU A 104 -19.82 -4.00 0.07
C GLU A 104 -19.87 -2.56 -0.43
N ILE A 105 -18.93 -2.23 -1.31
CA ILE A 105 -18.81 -0.91 -1.95
C ILE A 105 -18.92 -1.13 -3.47
N PRO A 106 -20.11 -0.94 -4.07
CA PRO A 106 -20.31 -1.09 -5.50
C PRO A 106 -19.40 -0.20 -6.37
N ALA A 107 -19.47 -0.38 -7.68
CA ALA A 107 -18.78 0.53 -8.60
C ALA A 107 -19.32 1.97 -8.47
N GLY A 108 -18.43 2.96 -8.47
CA GLY A 108 -18.72 4.37 -8.22
C GLY A 108 -17.53 5.13 -7.63
N ASP A 109 -17.62 6.46 -7.68
CA ASP A 109 -16.69 7.39 -7.04
C ASP A 109 -17.36 7.94 -5.77
N TYR A 110 -16.91 7.53 -4.59
CA TYR A 110 -17.51 7.91 -3.31
C TYR A 110 -16.72 9.07 -2.69
N LEU A 111 -17.35 10.23 -2.52
CA LEU A 111 -16.71 11.40 -1.91
C LEU A 111 -16.84 11.33 -0.39
N ILE A 112 -15.71 11.32 0.32
CA ILE A 112 -15.64 11.25 1.78
C ILE A 112 -14.94 12.50 2.32
N THR A 113 -15.61 13.27 3.17
CA THR A 113 -15.17 14.60 3.62
C THR A 113 -14.79 14.66 5.10
N ARG A 114 -15.20 13.67 5.92
CA ARG A 114 -14.79 13.60 7.33
C ARG A 114 -13.71 12.54 7.55
N PRO A 115 -12.65 12.83 8.34
CA PRO A 115 -11.72 11.82 8.80
C PRO A 115 -12.41 10.66 9.53
N HIS A 116 -11.80 9.49 9.48
CA HIS A 116 -12.21 8.26 10.19
C HIS A 116 -13.55 7.65 9.74
N ALA A 117 -14.16 8.17 8.68
CA ALA A 117 -15.48 7.74 8.22
C ALA A 117 -15.55 6.28 7.73
N LEU A 118 -14.45 5.75 7.17
CA LEU A 118 -14.38 4.35 6.73
C LEU A 118 -14.11 3.39 7.90
N LEU A 119 -13.32 3.83 8.89
CA LEU A 119 -12.94 3.05 10.06
C LEU A 119 -12.50 4.02 11.17
N ASN A 120 -13.19 4.03 12.32
CA ASN A 120 -12.84 4.96 13.42
C ASN A 120 -11.99 4.36 14.55
N GLY A 121 -11.99 3.04 14.68
CA GLY A 121 -11.07 2.30 15.54
C GLY A 121 -11.36 2.35 17.02
N THR A 122 -12.46 2.95 17.46
CA THR A 122 -12.84 3.08 18.89
C THR A 122 -14.03 2.20 19.29
N ALA A 123 -14.60 1.49 18.32
CA ALA A 123 -15.62 0.46 18.47
C ALA A 123 -15.17 -0.81 17.72
N PRO A 124 -15.63 -2.02 18.08
CA PRO A 124 -16.45 -2.40 19.23
C PRO A 124 -15.80 -2.06 20.61
N PRO A 125 -16.58 -2.05 21.70
CA PRO A 125 -16.08 -1.70 23.05
C PRO A 125 -15.15 -2.75 23.69
N ARG A 126 -14.87 -3.84 22.99
CA ARG A 126 -13.83 -4.84 23.32
C ARG A 126 -13.16 -5.24 22.01
N PRO A 127 -11.84 -5.54 21.99
CA PRO A 127 -11.15 -5.93 20.77
C PRO A 127 -11.84 -7.06 20.01
N ALA A 128 -11.77 -7.00 18.68
CA ALA A 128 -12.39 -7.96 17.79
C ALA A 128 -11.49 -8.35 16.61
N SER A 129 -11.79 -9.50 16.01
CA SER A 129 -11.12 -10.00 14.82
C SER A 129 -12.12 -10.14 13.67
N GLY A 130 -11.76 -9.67 12.47
CA GLY A 130 -12.55 -9.84 11.26
C GLY A 130 -13.40 -8.62 10.91
N LEU A 131 -12.90 -7.80 10.00
CA LEU A 131 -13.66 -6.73 9.34
C LEU A 131 -13.24 -6.68 7.87
N ARG A 132 -14.21 -6.59 6.94
CA ARG A 132 -13.91 -6.65 5.50
C ARG A 132 -14.62 -5.54 4.73
N PHE A 133 -13.88 -4.85 3.87
CA PHE A 133 -14.39 -3.89 2.90
C PHE A 133 -14.09 -4.42 1.50
N CYS A 134 -15.13 -4.64 0.69
CA CYS A 134 -15.03 -5.28 -0.62
C CYS A 134 -15.53 -4.34 -1.72
N GLY A 135 -14.65 -3.96 -2.63
CA GLY A 135 -14.96 -3.16 -3.82
C GLY A 135 -15.17 -4.03 -5.07
N THR A 136 -15.56 -3.39 -6.18
CA THR A 136 -15.78 -4.10 -7.45
C THR A 136 -14.47 -4.34 -8.22
N GLY A 137 -13.49 -3.43 -8.11
CA GLY A 137 -12.19 -3.48 -8.76
C GLY A 137 -11.43 -2.15 -8.64
N LYS A 138 -10.10 -2.17 -8.81
CA LYS A 138 -9.27 -0.95 -8.92
C LYS A 138 -9.88 -0.02 -9.97
N ARG A 139 -10.16 1.23 -9.59
CA ARG A 139 -10.79 2.28 -10.44
C ARG A 139 -12.23 2.01 -10.87
N MET A 140 -12.82 0.88 -10.50
CA MET A 140 -14.27 0.65 -10.63
C MET A 140 -14.99 1.15 -9.38
N THR A 141 -14.41 0.89 -8.21
CA THR A 141 -14.79 1.47 -6.92
C THR A 141 -13.65 2.38 -6.48
N SER A 142 -13.95 3.65 -6.18
CA SER A 142 -12.98 4.64 -5.74
C SER A 142 -13.51 5.41 -4.55
N LEU A 143 -12.71 5.52 -3.49
CA LEU A 143 -12.99 6.37 -2.34
C LEU A 143 -12.11 7.63 -2.45
N VAL A 144 -12.76 8.76 -2.71
CA VAL A 144 -12.14 10.07 -2.88
C VAL A 144 -12.17 10.80 -1.54
N PHE A 145 -11.07 10.70 -0.80
CA PHE A 145 -10.95 11.33 0.51
C PHE A 145 -10.55 12.81 0.37
N ARG A 146 -11.44 13.71 0.77
CA ARG A 146 -11.30 15.16 0.71
C ARG A 146 -11.65 15.81 2.05
N PRO A 147 -10.86 15.58 3.11
CA PRO A 147 -11.00 16.30 4.37
C PRO A 147 -10.76 17.80 4.18
N GLU A 148 -11.30 18.62 5.09
CA GLU A 148 -11.09 20.08 5.13
C GLU A 148 -9.60 20.44 5.19
N THR A 149 -8.82 19.70 5.99
CA THR A 149 -7.36 19.84 6.12
C THR A 149 -6.66 18.52 5.77
N GLY A 150 -5.46 18.61 5.20
CA GLY A 150 -4.61 17.45 4.92
C GLY A 150 -3.97 16.87 6.20
N PRO A 151 -3.08 17.64 6.88
CA PRO A 151 -2.38 17.17 8.07
C PRO A 151 -3.30 16.58 9.13
N ASP A 152 -2.89 15.46 9.71
CA ASP A 152 -3.59 14.66 10.74
C ASP A 152 -5.00 14.14 10.38
N SER A 153 -5.47 14.35 9.14
CA SER A 153 -6.69 13.73 8.63
C SER A 153 -6.42 12.34 8.05
N TYR A 154 -6.94 11.31 8.71
CA TYR A 154 -6.86 9.92 8.25
C TYR A 154 -8.24 9.42 7.77
N LEU A 155 -8.32 8.71 6.64
CA LEU A 155 -9.59 8.07 6.21
C LEU A 155 -9.99 6.92 7.16
N CYS A 156 -8.99 6.17 7.63
CA CYS A 156 -9.11 5.08 8.60
C CYS A 156 -8.25 5.36 9.83
N ARG A 157 -8.76 5.01 11.01
CA ARG A 157 -7.99 4.91 12.25
C ARG A 157 -8.37 3.61 12.92
N ASN A 158 -7.38 2.83 13.36
CA ASN A 158 -7.57 1.77 14.35
C ASN A 158 -6.89 2.15 15.66
N GLN A 159 -7.58 2.00 16.79
CA GLN A 159 -7.07 2.34 18.12
C GLN A 159 -7.10 1.08 19.00
N ASP A 160 -6.32 0.07 18.59
CA ASP A 160 -6.22 -1.26 19.22
C ASP A 160 -7.55 -2.03 19.35
N ALA A 161 -8.54 -1.72 18.50
CA ALA A 161 -9.87 -2.32 18.55
C ALA A 161 -10.06 -3.51 17.58
N TRP A 162 -9.33 -3.54 16.47
CA TRP A 162 -9.51 -4.56 15.42
C TRP A 162 -8.22 -5.28 15.03
N SER A 163 -8.29 -6.61 14.92
CA SER A 163 -7.37 -7.44 14.13
C SER A 163 -8.08 -7.99 12.89
N ASN A 164 -7.32 -8.58 11.95
CA ASN A 164 -7.87 -9.30 10.80
C ASN A 164 -8.81 -8.40 9.97
N ILE A 165 -8.28 -7.24 9.57
CA ILE A 165 -8.98 -6.25 8.72
C ILE A 165 -8.59 -6.50 7.26
N SER A 166 -9.56 -6.47 6.36
CA SER A 166 -9.33 -6.67 4.93
C SER A 166 -9.94 -5.56 4.08
N PHE A 167 -9.16 -5.06 3.11
CA PHE A 167 -9.61 -4.14 2.07
C PHE A 167 -9.30 -4.77 0.71
N GLU A 168 -10.30 -4.84 -0.16
CA GLU A 168 -10.18 -5.55 -1.42
C GLU A 168 -10.74 -4.75 -2.59
N ARG A 169 -10.06 -4.81 -3.75
CA ARG A 169 -10.61 -4.45 -5.06
C ARG A 169 -11.16 -3.02 -5.13
N MET A 170 -10.42 -2.03 -4.64
CA MET A 170 -10.82 -0.62 -4.69
C MET A 170 -9.65 0.34 -4.85
N GLN A 171 -9.93 1.57 -5.31
CA GLN A 171 -8.99 2.70 -5.25
C GLN A 171 -9.26 3.56 -4.01
N PHE A 172 -8.20 4.00 -3.34
CA PHE A 172 -8.21 5.12 -2.41
C PHE A 172 -7.50 6.30 -3.06
N ARG A 173 -8.14 7.48 -3.10
CA ARG A 173 -7.58 8.69 -3.68
C ARG A 173 -7.60 9.85 -2.70
N SER A 174 -6.43 10.37 -2.35
CA SER A 174 -6.31 11.65 -1.66
C SER A 174 -6.67 12.78 -2.63
N ALA A 175 -7.65 13.59 -2.25
CA ALA A 175 -8.01 14.84 -2.92
C ALA A 175 -7.64 16.09 -2.09
N THR A 176 -7.11 15.91 -0.88
CA THR A 176 -6.57 16.98 -0.02
C THR A 176 -5.10 16.67 0.28
N PRO A 177 -4.13 17.34 -0.37
CA PRO A 177 -2.70 17.03 -0.24
C PRO A 177 -2.19 16.99 1.20
N GLY A 178 -1.64 15.84 1.61
CA GLY A 178 -1.17 15.60 2.98
C GLY A 178 -2.18 14.94 3.91
N ALA A 179 -3.38 14.63 3.42
CA ALA A 179 -4.23 13.62 4.07
C ALA A 179 -3.49 12.27 4.13
N SER A 180 -3.93 11.39 5.03
CA SER A 180 -3.38 10.04 5.18
C SER A 180 -4.47 9.00 5.00
N PHE A 181 -4.11 7.79 4.55
CA PHE A 181 -5.11 6.73 4.37
C PHE A 181 -5.46 6.08 5.71
N PHE A 182 -4.48 5.61 6.48
CA PHE A 182 -4.75 4.79 7.67
C PHE A 182 -3.74 5.04 8.80
N ARG A 183 -4.21 5.31 10.03
CA ARG A 183 -3.39 5.25 11.26
C ARG A 183 -3.74 4.02 12.09
N SER A 184 -2.76 3.21 12.44
CA SER A 184 -2.94 2.02 13.29
C SER A 184 -2.16 2.19 14.58
N TYR A 185 -2.85 2.35 15.70
CA TYR A 185 -2.25 2.29 17.03
C TYR A 185 -2.48 0.91 17.64
N SER A 186 -1.44 0.31 18.24
CA SER A 186 -1.56 -0.96 18.95
C SER A 186 -0.71 -1.08 20.21
N THR A 187 -1.25 -1.80 21.20
CA THR A 187 -0.58 -2.23 22.43
C THR A 187 -0.79 -3.73 22.69
N GLY A 188 -1.13 -4.51 21.64
CA GLY A 188 -1.34 -5.95 21.75
C GLY A 188 -2.50 -6.55 20.93
N GLN A 189 -3.24 -5.77 20.13
CA GLN A 189 -4.44 -6.28 19.41
C GLN A 189 -4.42 -6.05 17.90
N ALA A 190 -3.94 -4.91 17.43
CA ALA A 190 -4.11 -4.46 16.05
C ALA A 190 -3.10 -5.14 15.09
N GLN A 191 -3.49 -6.24 14.44
CA GLN A 191 -2.63 -7.06 13.56
C GLN A 191 -3.41 -7.74 12.41
N ASP A 192 -2.69 -8.44 11.54
CA ASP A 192 -3.24 -9.31 10.49
C ASP A 192 -4.05 -8.55 9.42
N TYR A 193 -3.53 -7.42 8.95
CA TYR A 193 -4.22 -6.61 7.94
C TYR A 193 -3.93 -7.12 6.53
N ARG A 194 -4.96 -7.19 5.68
CA ARG A 194 -4.83 -7.66 4.28
C ARG A 194 -5.34 -6.63 3.30
N PHE A 195 -4.54 -6.36 2.27
CA PHE A 195 -4.89 -5.49 1.17
C PHE A 195 -4.71 -6.28 -0.13
N SER A 196 -5.80 -6.55 -0.85
CA SER A 196 -5.75 -7.36 -2.08
C SER A 196 -6.35 -6.59 -3.24
N GLU A 197 -5.60 -6.44 -4.33
CA GLU A 197 -6.03 -5.68 -5.50
C GLU A 197 -6.48 -4.23 -5.18
N CYS A 198 -5.83 -3.57 -4.22
CA CYS A 198 -6.08 -2.16 -3.91
C CYS A 198 -5.18 -1.21 -4.73
N GLU A 199 -5.59 0.05 -4.89
CA GLU A 199 -4.78 1.11 -5.52
C GLU A 199 -4.80 2.38 -4.67
N TRP A 200 -3.63 2.97 -4.40
CA TRP A 200 -3.52 4.30 -3.76
C TRP A 200 -3.04 5.35 -4.76
N MET A 201 -3.71 6.50 -4.80
CA MET A 201 -3.41 7.63 -5.69
C MET A 201 -3.58 8.98 -4.99
N GLY A 202 -3.02 10.06 -5.56
CA GLY A 202 -3.02 11.41 -4.98
C GLY A 202 -1.82 11.67 -4.06
N GLU A 203 -1.78 12.84 -3.43
CA GLU A 203 -0.69 13.21 -2.51
C GLU A 203 -1.09 12.87 -1.06
N TRP A 204 -0.39 11.91 -0.47
CA TRP A 204 -0.57 11.45 0.90
C TRP A 204 0.57 11.96 1.81
N GLU A 205 0.30 12.18 3.11
CA GLU A 205 1.39 12.21 4.11
C GLU A 205 1.87 10.77 4.35
N TYR A 206 0.94 9.89 4.73
CA TYR A 206 1.14 8.46 4.91
C TYR A 206 0.09 7.63 4.14
N GLY A 207 0.49 6.46 3.62
CA GLY A 207 -0.47 5.40 3.29
C GLY A 207 -0.99 4.74 4.58
N LEU A 208 -0.16 3.91 5.21
CA LEU A 208 -0.31 3.42 6.57
C LEU A 208 0.76 4.04 7.48
N ALA A 209 0.35 4.48 8.66
CA ALA A 209 1.24 4.88 9.74
C ALA A 209 0.95 4.05 11.00
N LEU A 210 1.97 3.35 11.51
CA LEU A 210 1.88 2.44 12.65
C LEU A 210 2.46 3.08 13.92
N ASP A 211 1.80 2.89 15.07
CA ASP A 211 2.08 3.57 16.35
C ASP A 211 1.70 2.67 17.55
N GLY A 212 2.18 2.96 18.77
CA GLY A 212 1.93 2.18 20.00
C GLY A 212 2.93 1.05 20.27
N THR A 213 2.96 0.47 21.47
CA THR A 213 4.15 -0.26 21.99
C THR A 213 4.28 -1.74 21.62
N ASP A 214 3.32 -2.34 20.93
CA ASP A 214 3.33 -3.77 20.61
C ASP A 214 2.49 -4.05 19.36
N THR A 215 2.71 -5.20 18.72
CA THR A 215 1.83 -5.76 17.68
C THR A 215 1.93 -4.96 16.37
N ASN A 216 0.85 -4.42 15.75
CA ASN A 216 0.89 -3.88 14.37
C ASN A 216 1.57 -4.81 13.33
N SER A 217 1.43 -6.12 13.54
CA SER A 217 2.19 -7.15 12.83
C SER A 217 1.32 -7.94 11.83
N GLU A 218 1.95 -8.87 11.10
CA GLU A 218 1.32 -9.79 10.13
C GLU A 218 0.57 -9.12 8.97
N MET A 219 1.00 -7.95 8.51
CA MET A 219 0.31 -7.23 7.44
C MET A 219 0.73 -7.68 6.03
N ARG A 220 -0.22 -7.75 5.09
CA ARG A 220 0.00 -8.22 3.72
C ARG A 220 -0.65 -7.34 2.66
N TRP A 221 0.08 -7.15 1.56
CA TRP A 221 -0.37 -6.55 0.30
C TRP A 221 -0.15 -7.52 -0.85
N GLU A 222 -1.20 -7.81 -1.62
CA GLU A 222 -1.20 -8.72 -2.77
C GLU A 222 -1.79 -8.00 -4.01
N ALA A 223 -1.12 -8.08 -5.16
CA ALA A 223 -1.56 -7.51 -6.45
C ALA A 223 -1.97 -6.02 -6.40
N CYS A 224 -1.45 -5.27 -5.43
CA CYS A 224 -1.81 -3.87 -5.18
C CYS A 224 -0.97 -2.89 -6.01
N ARG A 225 -1.48 -1.66 -6.17
CA ARG A 225 -0.72 -0.54 -6.74
C ARG A 225 -0.54 0.59 -5.72
N VAL A 226 0.71 1.02 -5.55
CA VAL A 226 1.07 2.23 -4.81
C VAL A 226 1.46 3.30 -5.84
N GLY A 227 0.82 4.47 -5.77
CA GLY A 227 1.03 5.56 -6.72
C GLY A 227 0.60 6.91 -6.15
N GLY A 228 0.64 7.94 -6.99
CA GLY A 228 0.57 9.33 -6.49
C GLY A 228 1.91 9.74 -5.88
N SER A 229 1.89 10.37 -4.70
CA SER A 229 3.10 10.92 -4.05
C SER A 229 3.00 10.87 -2.53
N TYR A 230 4.13 10.74 -1.83
CA TYR A 230 4.17 10.54 -0.37
C TYR A 230 5.12 11.54 0.32
N ARG A 231 4.60 12.35 1.24
CA ARG A 231 5.43 13.27 2.06
C ARG A 231 6.35 12.52 3.00
N ARG A 232 5.86 11.42 3.58
CA ARG A 232 6.67 10.48 4.38
C ARG A 232 6.89 9.21 3.57
N ALA A 233 6.05 8.20 3.81
CA ALA A 233 6.12 6.90 3.18
C ALA A 233 4.72 6.32 2.88
N PHE A 234 4.65 5.34 1.98
CA PHE A 234 3.44 4.52 1.84
C PHE A 234 3.19 3.69 3.11
N LEU A 235 4.20 3.02 3.67
CA LEU A 235 4.13 2.41 5.00
C LEU A 235 5.22 2.99 5.89
N TYR A 236 4.82 3.62 7.00
CA TYR A 236 5.71 4.13 8.03
C TYR A 236 5.50 3.36 9.33
N SER A 237 6.53 2.66 9.80
CA SER A 237 6.45 1.76 10.96
C SER A 237 7.14 2.36 12.20
N GLY A 238 6.35 2.75 13.19
CA GLY A 238 6.86 3.35 14.43
C GLY A 238 6.83 4.88 14.39
N MET A 239 5.64 5.46 14.36
CA MET A 239 5.43 6.86 14.74
C MET A 239 5.78 7.04 16.23
N THR A 240 6.29 8.22 16.59
CA THR A 240 6.47 8.57 18.00
C THR A 240 5.21 9.27 18.53
N GLY A 241 4.52 8.65 19.48
CA GLY A 241 3.26 9.13 20.06
C GLY A 241 2.63 8.17 21.08
N GLY A 242 1.39 8.45 21.47
CA GLY A 242 0.50 7.43 22.05
C GLY A 242 0.91 6.75 23.37
N GLY A 243 1.79 7.35 24.17
CA GLY A 243 2.16 6.83 25.50
C GLY A 243 3.45 6.01 25.56
N GLN A 244 4.21 5.95 24.46
CA GLN A 244 5.60 5.47 24.46
C GLN A 244 6.45 6.29 25.44
N THR A 245 7.46 5.63 26.01
CA THR A 245 8.47 6.28 26.87
C THR A 245 9.79 6.50 26.14
N GLU A 246 10.11 5.64 25.17
CA GLU A 246 11.32 5.74 24.35
C GLU A 246 10.97 5.57 22.86
N PRO A 247 11.70 6.23 21.92
CA PRO A 247 11.37 6.16 20.50
C PRO A 247 11.37 4.74 19.91
N ASN A 248 12.17 3.83 20.49
CA ASN A 248 12.34 2.46 20.02
C ASN A 248 11.42 1.42 20.69
N ASP A 249 10.39 1.85 21.43
CA ASP A 249 9.29 0.97 21.91
C ASP A 249 8.53 0.25 20.74
N GLN A 250 8.92 0.48 19.48
CA GLN A 250 8.29 0.03 18.23
C GLN A 250 8.99 -1.18 17.60
N ASP A 251 10.07 -1.66 18.20
CA ASP A 251 10.90 -2.81 17.79
C ASP A 251 10.13 -4.16 17.64
N GLN A 252 8.84 -4.22 18.02
CA GLN A 252 7.98 -5.41 17.87
C GLN A 252 7.04 -5.38 16.65
N PHE A 253 7.13 -4.35 15.81
CA PHE A 253 6.32 -4.22 14.60
C PHE A 253 6.92 -5.06 13.45
N LEU A 254 6.37 -6.25 13.20
CA LEU A 254 7.01 -7.30 12.40
C LEU A 254 6.07 -7.96 11.37
N ASN A 255 6.67 -8.73 10.46
CA ASN A 255 6.01 -9.61 9.50
C ASN A 255 5.13 -8.87 8.47
N TYR A 256 5.78 -8.21 7.51
CA TYR A 256 5.16 -7.51 6.38
C TYR A 256 5.45 -8.24 5.07
N TRP A 257 4.43 -8.54 4.29
CA TRP A 257 4.56 -9.23 3.00
C TRP A 257 3.93 -8.42 1.87
N PHE A 258 4.73 -8.14 0.85
CA PHE A 258 4.34 -7.42 -0.35
C PHE A 258 4.56 -8.34 -1.55
N THR A 259 3.49 -8.72 -2.25
CA THR A 259 3.55 -9.68 -3.36
C THR A 259 2.87 -9.12 -4.61
N ASP A 260 3.53 -9.26 -5.77
CA ASP A 260 3.03 -8.80 -7.08
C ASP A 260 2.66 -7.31 -7.10
N MET A 261 3.48 -6.49 -6.43
CA MET A 261 3.21 -5.07 -6.25
C MET A 261 3.56 -4.25 -7.50
N LYS A 262 2.69 -3.28 -7.81
CA LYS A 262 3.01 -2.20 -8.76
C LYS A 262 3.30 -0.92 -7.98
N VAL A 263 4.57 -0.66 -7.69
CA VAL A 263 5.02 0.50 -6.94
C VAL A 263 5.45 1.57 -7.94
N GLU A 264 4.53 2.47 -8.31
CA GLU A 264 4.73 3.51 -9.33
C GLU A 264 4.20 4.86 -8.85
N TYR A 265 5.05 5.60 -8.14
CA TYR A 265 4.75 6.90 -7.55
C TYR A 265 5.73 7.99 -8.04
N GLU A 266 5.35 9.25 -7.89
CA GLU A 266 6.14 10.38 -8.40
C GLU A 266 7.33 10.67 -7.49
N TRP A 267 7.11 10.82 -6.19
CA TRP A 267 8.14 11.07 -5.19
C TRP A 267 7.67 10.64 -3.80
N GLY A 268 8.62 10.45 -2.89
CA GLY A 268 8.35 9.96 -1.53
C GLY A 268 9.07 8.66 -1.21
N ASN A 269 8.68 8.00 -0.12
CA ASN A 269 9.21 6.70 0.24
C ASN A 269 8.13 5.60 0.11
N PHE A 270 8.52 4.36 -0.19
CA PHE A 270 7.59 3.23 -0.16
C PHE A 270 7.50 2.64 1.25
N LEU A 271 8.59 2.05 1.75
CA LEU A 271 8.67 1.51 3.12
C LEU A 271 9.65 2.34 3.95
N GLU A 272 9.23 2.79 5.13
CA GLU A 272 10.08 3.47 6.11
C GLU A 272 9.95 2.80 7.49
N PHE A 273 11.02 2.15 7.93
CA PHE A 273 11.08 1.40 9.18
C PHE A 273 12.27 1.88 10.03
N PRO A 274 12.08 2.97 10.81
CA PRO A 274 13.03 3.43 11.82
C PRO A 274 13.54 2.31 12.73
N TYR A 275 12.69 1.61 13.47
CA TYR A 275 13.13 0.87 14.67
C TYR A 275 13.39 -0.63 14.50
N GLY A 276 13.06 -1.22 13.37
CA GLY A 276 13.22 -2.66 13.14
C GLY A 276 12.17 -3.16 12.15
N GLY A 277 12.12 -4.47 11.90
CA GLY A 277 11.13 -5.03 10.99
C GLY A 277 11.51 -6.40 10.43
N SER A 278 10.49 -7.22 10.15
CA SER A 278 10.60 -8.42 9.32
C SER A 278 9.78 -8.19 8.04
N ILE A 279 10.46 -7.85 6.94
CA ILE A 279 9.84 -7.44 5.67
C ILE A 279 10.21 -8.43 4.56
N THR A 280 9.23 -8.77 3.72
CA THR A 280 9.40 -9.47 2.43
C THR A 280 8.72 -8.68 1.33
N CYS A 281 9.45 -8.31 0.29
CA CYS A 281 8.90 -7.88 -1.01
C CYS A 281 9.24 -8.93 -2.06
N ARG A 282 8.24 -9.43 -2.79
CA ARG A 282 8.43 -10.42 -3.85
C ARG A 282 7.66 -10.06 -5.12
N GLY A 283 8.36 -10.02 -6.24
CA GLY A 283 7.78 -9.72 -7.54
C GLY A 283 7.36 -8.26 -7.68
N GLY A 284 7.18 -7.83 -8.93
CA GLY A 284 6.57 -6.55 -9.25
C GLY A 284 7.49 -5.56 -9.96
N SER A 285 7.00 -4.33 -10.10
CA SER A 285 7.68 -3.25 -10.83
C SER A 285 7.73 -2.00 -9.96
N TYR A 286 8.94 -1.53 -9.68
CA TYR A 286 9.24 -0.48 -8.72
C TYR A 286 9.86 0.73 -9.43
N ILE A 287 9.10 1.82 -9.53
CA ILE A 287 9.45 3.02 -10.30
C ILE A 287 9.14 4.27 -9.48
N ILE A 288 10.14 5.16 -9.33
CA ILE A 288 9.94 6.54 -8.90
C ILE A 288 10.03 7.42 -10.14
N THR A 289 8.98 8.17 -10.48
CA THR A 289 8.89 8.88 -11.78
C THR A 289 9.32 10.34 -11.74
N GLY A 290 9.56 10.91 -10.56
CA GLY A 290 9.91 12.31 -10.34
C GLY A 290 10.81 12.50 -9.10
N ARG A 291 10.76 13.69 -8.50
CA ARG A 291 11.57 14.10 -7.34
C ARG A 291 10.72 14.86 -6.32
N ARG A 292 11.15 14.87 -5.05
CA ARG A 292 10.45 15.64 -4.01
C ARG A 292 10.43 17.13 -4.41
N PRO A 293 9.28 17.82 -4.37
CA PRO A 293 9.16 19.20 -4.84
C PRO A 293 9.86 20.23 -3.96
N ARG A 294 10.31 19.83 -2.75
CA ARG A 294 11.06 20.66 -1.79
C ARG A 294 12.07 19.79 -1.07
N SER A 295 13.23 20.34 -0.77
CA SER A 295 14.20 19.73 0.13
C SER A 295 13.72 19.85 1.57
N THR A 296 13.68 18.75 2.33
CA THR A 296 13.40 18.77 3.79
C THR A 296 14.63 18.32 4.59
N PRO A 297 14.72 18.64 5.90
CA PRO A 297 15.83 18.16 6.74
C PRO A 297 15.95 16.62 6.81
N GLU A 298 14.83 15.90 6.73
CA GLU A 298 14.74 14.45 6.93
C GLU A 298 15.08 13.62 5.68
N TYR A 299 14.78 14.18 4.49
CA TYR A 299 14.86 13.46 3.21
C TYR A 299 15.68 14.18 2.13
N GLY A 300 16.02 15.46 2.30
CA GLY A 300 16.50 16.28 1.20
C GLY A 300 15.49 16.25 0.04
N THR A 301 15.98 16.07 -1.18
CA THR A 301 15.17 15.78 -2.38
C THR A 301 14.99 14.28 -2.66
N THR A 302 15.69 13.41 -1.91
CA THR A 302 15.78 11.97 -2.14
C THR A 302 14.44 11.24 -1.94
N SER A 303 14.13 10.30 -2.81
CA SER A 303 12.99 9.38 -2.72
C SER A 303 13.49 7.94 -2.67
N THR A 304 12.96 7.11 -1.76
CA THR A 304 13.55 5.81 -1.44
C THR A 304 12.52 4.68 -1.42
N PHE A 305 12.78 3.52 -2.06
CA PHE A 305 11.89 2.37 -1.91
C PHE A 305 11.94 1.77 -0.49
N PHE A 306 13.13 1.59 0.08
CA PHE A 306 13.32 1.02 1.42
C PHE A 306 14.22 1.92 2.30
N ARG A 307 13.64 2.60 3.29
CA ARG A 307 14.36 3.53 4.18
C ARG A 307 14.35 3.02 5.63
N PHE A 308 15.53 2.67 6.15
CA PHE A 308 15.71 2.19 7.52
C PHE A 308 16.68 3.12 8.25
N PRO A 309 16.21 4.29 8.76
CA PRO A 309 17.07 5.45 9.01
C PRO A 309 17.71 5.53 10.41
N VAL A 310 17.26 4.73 11.39
CA VAL A 310 17.81 4.75 12.76
C VAL A 310 18.75 3.56 12.96
N PRO A 311 19.89 3.73 13.70
CA PRO A 311 20.80 2.63 14.05
C PRO A 311 20.67 2.13 15.49
N GLN A 312 19.82 2.76 16.32
CA GLN A 312 19.57 2.38 17.71
C GLN A 312 18.24 1.61 17.81
N HIS A 313 18.30 0.39 18.34
CA HIS A 313 17.22 -0.58 18.43
C HIS A 313 17.32 -1.32 19.78
N HIS A 314 16.29 -2.05 20.17
CA HIS A 314 16.36 -3.04 21.26
C HIS A 314 17.02 -4.37 20.85
N ASP A 315 17.83 -4.37 19.77
CA ASP A 315 18.37 -5.57 19.12
C ASP A 315 17.30 -6.60 18.72
N SER A 316 16.12 -6.10 18.34
CA SER A 316 15.00 -6.89 17.84
C SER A 316 15.22 -7.40 16.40
N VAL A 317 14.16 -7.97 15.82
CA VAL A 317 14.17 -8.57 14.48
C VAL A 317 14.41 -7.50 13.41
N GLN A 318 15.61 -7.53 12.83
CA GLN A 318 16.03 -6.74 11.68
C GLN A 318 16.23 -7.70 10.49
N ARG A 319 15.20 -7.83 9.64
CA ARG A 319 15.22 -8.74 8.47
C ARG A 319 14.49 -8.10 7.31
N PHE A 320 15.23 -7.80 6.24
CA PHE A 320 14.69 -7.36 4.97
C PHE A 320 14.99 -8.37 3.85
N HIS A 321 13.99 -8.66 3.02
CA HIS A 321 14.14 -9.46 1.81
C HIS A 321 13.41 -8.81 0.63
N ALA A 322 14.13 -8.59 -0.47
CA ALA A 322 13.59 -8.27 -1.78
C ALA A 322 13.93 -9.41 -2.76
N GLN A 323 12.95 -9.85 -3.53
CA GLN A 323 13.10 -10.96 -4.47
C GLN A 323 12.30 -10.72 -5.77
N ASP A 324 12.84 -11.10 -6.93
CA ASP A 324 12.17 -11.08 -8.23
C ASP A 324 11.69 -9.64 -8.63
N ILE A 325 12.37 -8.58 -8.18
CA ILE A 325 11.94 -7.17 -8.37
C ILE A 325 12.81 -6.43 -9.39
N ARG A 326 12.13 -5.77 -10.34
CA ARG A 326 12.73 -4.79 -11.24
C ARG A 326 12.53 -3.36 -10.72
N PHE A 327 13.63 -2.66 -10.48
CA PHE A 327 13.67 -1.25 -10.08
C PHE A 327 14.04 -0.34 -11.27
N GLU A 328 13.59 0.92 -11.23
CA GLU A 328 14.02 1.94 -12.18
C GLU A 328 14.69 3.13 -11.48
N VAL A 329 16.01 3.14 -11.48
CA VAL A 329 16.85 4.24 -10.95
C VAL A 329 16.96 5.34 -12.01
N ARG A 330 15.94 6.22 -12.06
CA ARG A 330 15.79 7.24 -13.11
C ARG A 330 16.52 8.57 -12.86
N ASP A 331 17.03 8.79 -11.65
CA ASP A 331 17.62 10.06 -11.20
C ASP A 331 18.57 9.78 -10.01
N PRO A 332 19.68 10.52 -9.80
CA PRO A 332 20.55 10.35 -8.63
C PRO A 332 19.85 10.52 -7.26
N ASP A 333 18.71 11.21 -7.20
CA ASP A 333 17.86 11.32 -6.01
C ASP A 333 16.94 10.09 -5.78
N VAL A 334 16.94 9.10 -6.69
CA VAL A 334 16.21 7.82 -6.52
C VAL A 334 17.12 6.79 -5.86
N VAL A 335 16.62 6.19 -4.77
CA VAL A 335 17.36 5.22 -3.96
C VAL A 335 16.53 3.95 -3.81
N VAL A 336 17.15 2.79 -4.05
CA VAL A 336 16.54 1.50 -3.75
C VAL A 336 16.49 1.28 -2.25
N ILE A 337 17.62 1.42 -1.57
CA ILE A 337 17.71 1.27 -0.11
C ILE A 337 18.69 2.25 0.55
N ASP A 338 18.28 2.87 1.66
CA ASP A 338 19.15 3.59 2.59
C ASP A 338 18.93 3.00 3.99
N CYS A 339 19.87 2.16 4.43
CA CYS A 339 19.74 1.33 5.62
C CYS A 339 20.84 1.60 6.65
N THR A 340 20.45 1.86 7.89
CA THR A 340 21.35 2.12 9.02
C THR A 340 21.16 1.16 10.19
N TRP A 341 20.28 0.15 10.06
CA TRP A 341 20.18 -0.99 10.98
C TRP A 341 21.57 -1.55 11.28
N ASN A 342 21.88 -1.76 12.56
CA ASN A 342 23.24 -2.06 13.00
C ASN A 342 23.54 -3.58 13.12
N GLY A 343 22.58 -4.43 12.74
CA GLY A 343 22.62 -5.88 12.83
C GLY A 343 21.59 -6.54 11.90
N GLY A 344 21.31 -7.82 12.12
CA GLY A 344 20.31 -8.54 11.32
C GLY A 344 20.73 -8.78 9.86
N THR A 345 19.75 -8.81 8.95
CA THR A 345 19.95 -9.22 7.54
C THR A 345 19.22 -8.32 6.54
N VAL A 346 19.88 -8.09 5.40
CA VAL A 346 19.32 -7.44 4.21
C VAL A 346 19.68 -8.31 3.00
N HIS A 347 18.68 -8.86 2.32
CA HIS A 347 18.89 -9.75 1.17
C HIS A 347 18.12 -9.28 -0.06
N PHE A 348 18.83 -9.16 -1.19
CA PHE A 348 18.27 -9.00 -2.51
C PHE A 348 18.59 -10.26 -3.33
N SER A 349 17.58 -10.87 -3.94
CA SER A 349 17.74 -12.02 -4.83
C SER A 349 17.01 -11.79 -6.17
N ASP A 350 17.65 -12.14 -7.28
CA ASP A 350 17.12 -11.97 -8.64
C ASP A 350 16.45 -10.59 -8.87
N CYS A 351 17.15 -9.53 -8.46
CA CYS A 351 16.69 -8.15 -8.58
C CYS A 351 17.50 -7.41 -9.65
N ASP A 352 16.83 -6.54 -10.41
CA ASP A 352 17.43 -5.76 -11.51
C ASP A 352 17.10 -4.28 -11.36
N ASP A 353 18.11 -3.43 -11.17
CA ASP A 353 17.97 -1.96 -11.18
C ASP A 353 18.57 -1.28 -12.42
N THR A 354 19.00 -2.09 -13.40
CA THR A 354 19.79 -1.67 -14.57
C THR A 354 18.96 -1.15 -15.75
N GLY A 355 17.64 -1.05 -15.63
CA GLY A 355 16.74 -0.59 -16.70
C GLY A 355 17.05 0.81 -17.26
N PHE A 356 17.84 1.62 -16.54
CA PHE A 356 18.34 2.93 -16.96
C PHE A 356 19.88 3.01 -17.05
N ALA A 357 20.59 1.87 -17.02
CA ALA A 357 22.05 1.76 -17.12
C ALA A 357 22.66 2.13 -18.49
N HIS A 358 21.84 2.66 -19.41
CA HIS A 358 22.24 3.24 -20.70
C HIS A 358 22.20 4.77 -20.71
N LYS A 359 21.90 5.41 -19.58
CA LYS A 359 21.89 6.86 -19.43
C LYS A 359 23.23 7.37 -18.91
N ASP A 360 23.64 8.55 -19.36
CA ASP A 360 24.93 9.15 -19.01
C ASP A 360 25.13 9.33 -17.48
N PHE A 361 24.04 9.60 -16.74
CA PHE A 361 24.08 9.73 -15.28
C PHE A 361 24.23 8.38 -14.53
N SER A 362 24.08 7.24 -15.20
CA SER A 362 23.99 5.92 -14.54
C SER A 362 25.32 5.41 -13.97
N ALA A 363 26.43 6.09 -14.22
CA ALA A 363 27.67 5.87 -13.50
C ALA A 363 27.65 6.47 -12.09
N ASP A 364 27.02 7.63 -11.91
CA ASP A 364 27.11 8.43 -10.68
C ASP A 364 26.03 8.10 -9.64
N VAL A 365 24.99 7.35 -10.03
CA VAL A 365 23.87 6.99 -9.13
C VAL A 365 24.34 6.13 -7.96
N ARG A 366 23.65 6.30 -6.82
CA ARG A 366 23.93 5.57 -5.57
C ARG A 366 22.67 4.90 -5.04
N PRO A 367 22.16 3.86 -5.73
CA PRO A 367 20.86 3.28 -5.42
C PRO A 367 20.85 2.48 -4.11
N HIS A 368 21.98 1.92 -3.67
CA HIS A 368 22.06 1.15 -2.43
C HIS A 368 23.05 1.80 -1.47
N ARG A 369 22.59 2.11 -0.26
CA ARG A 369 23.32 2.89 0.75
C ARG A 369 23.19 2.18 2.10
N TYR A 370 24.33 1.95 2.75
CA TYR A 370 24.41 1.22 4.00
C TYR A 370 25.28 1.94 5.03
N THR A 371 24.86 1.92 6.29
CA THR A 371 25.77 2.05 7.43
C THR A 371 26.08 0.66 7.96
N VAL A 372 27.35 0.32 8.11
CA VAL A 372 27.83 -0.99 8.58
C VAL A 372 28.66 -0.85 9.85
N GLY A 373 28.60 -1.88 10.70
CA GLY A 373 29.40 -2.03 11.91
C GLY A 373 29.83 -3.49 12.12
N PRO A 374 30.50 -3.80 13.25
CA PRO A 374 31.02 -5.14 13.51
C PRO A 374 29.94 -6.22 13.68
N ARG A 375 28.66 -5.85 13.82
CA ARG A 375 27.52 -6.76 13.95
C ARG A 375 26.67 -6.88 12.68
N GLY A 376 26.94 -6.10 11.64
CA GLY A 376 26.14 -6.07 10.41
C GLY A 376 25.73 -4.66 9.95
N PRO A 377 24.64 -4.53 9.18
CA PRO A 377 23.72 -5.61 8.81
C PRO A 377 24.43 -6.60 7.87
N LEU A 378 24.02 -7.87 7.89
CA LEU A 378 24.53 -8.86 6.93
C LEU A 378 23.81 -8.68 5.60
N ILE A 379 24.53 -8.20 4.59
CA ILE A 379 24.01 -7.81 3.29
C ILE A 379 24.37 -8.88 2.25
N ARG A 380 23.37 -9.41 1.56
CA ARG A 380 23.56 -10.33 0.42
C ARG A 380 22.86 -9.80 -0.83
N TYR A 381 23.57 -9.82 -1.94
CA TYR A 381 23.01 -9.77 -3.29
C TYR A 381 23.26 -11.13 -3.94
N ASP A 382 22.22 -11.73 -4.50
CA ASP A 382 22.25 -13.05 -5.10
C ASP A 382 21.64 -12.98 -6.49
N SER A 383 22.45 -13.27 -7.51
CA SER A 383 22.02 -13.29 -8.92
C SER A 383 21.41 -11.96 -9.41
N CYS A 384 21.80 -10.83 -8.81
CA CYS A 384 21.24 -9.51 -9.12
C CYS A 384 21.97 -8.79 -10.26
N GLN A 385 21.25 -7.92 -10.98
CA GLN A 385 21.82 -6.95 -11.92
C GLN A 385 21.80 -5.55 -11.29
N LEU A 386 22.96 -4.90 -11.19
CA LEU A 386 23.15 -3.73 -10.33
C LEU A 386 23.88 -2.57 -11.05
N VAL A 387 23.44 -1.33 -10.84
CA VAL A 387 23.92 -0.11 -11.53
C VAL A 387 24.58 0.92 -10.60
N GLY A 388 25.56 1.65 -11.11
CA GLY A 388 26.21 2.76 -10.41
C GLY A 388 27.06 2.29 -9.24
N HIS A 389 27.02 3.02 -8.12
CA HIS A 389 27.83 2.73 -6.94
C HIS A 389 27.01 2.29 -5.73
N HIS A 390 27.48 1.25 -5.03
CA HIS A 390 26.95 0.88 -3.72
C HIS A 390 27.78 1.57 -2.62
N THR A 391 27.11 2.33 -1.76
CA THR A 391 27.76 3.19 -0.75
C THR A 391 27.72 2.54 0.64
N TYR A 392 28.87 2.49 1.31
CA TYR A 392 29.05 1.94 2.65
C TYR A 392 29.66 2.98 3.59
N ARG A 393 29.03 3.20 4.73
CA ARG A 393 29.45 4.16 5.78
C ARG A 393 29.82 3.36 7.03
N SER A 394 30.87 3.76 7.76
CA SER A 394 31.14 3.23 9.11
C SER A 394 31.24 4.38 10.12
N PRO A 395 30.48 4.36 11.23
CA PRO A 395 30.62 5.36 12.28
C PRO A 395 31.91 5.17 13.09
N SER A 396 32.56 4.00 13.02
CA SER A 396 33.84 3.74 13.65
C SER A 396 34.97 3.64 12.60
N SER A 397 35.96 4.52 12.73
CA SER A 397 37.20 4.54 11.92
C SER A 397 38.31 3.62 12.47
N ARG A 398 38.02 2.86 13.54
CA ARG A 398 39.01 2.09 14.32
C ARG A 398 38.63 0.62 14.41
N GLY A 399 38.95 -0.13 13.36
CA GLY A 399 38.86 -1.60 13.34
C GLY A 399 38.73 -2.14 11.92
N THR A 400 39.24 -3.35 11.68
CA THR A 400 38.92 -4.11 10.47
C THR A 400 37.54 -4.72 10.66
N LEU A 401 36.56 -4.28 9.87
CA LEU A 401 35.22 -4.89 9.89
C LEU A 401 35.29 -6.34 9.39
N PRO A 402 34.48 -7.27 9.96
CA PRO A 402 34.30 -8.60 9.38
C PRO A 402 33.64 -8.50 8.00
N SER A 403 33.63 -9.60 7.22
CA SER A 403 32.88 -9.63 5.97
C SER A 403 31.37 -9.56 6.26
N VAL A 404 30.76 -8.40 6.00
CA VAL A 404 29.33 -8.11 6.24
C VAL A 404 28.52 -7.99 4.95
N ALA A 405 29.17 -7.82 3.78
CA ALA A 405 28.48 -7.78 2.49
C ALA A 405 29.03 -8.82 1.50
N ARG A 406 28.13 -9.52 0.80
CA ARG A 406 28.45 -10.47 -0.27
C ARG A 406 27.60 -10.21 -1.50
N TYR A 407 28.26 -10.17 -2.65
CA TYR A 407 27.66 -10.17 -3.99
C TYR A 407 28.00 -11.52 -4.61
N ASP A 408 26.98 -12.24 -5.06
CA ASP A 408 27.07 -13.63 -5.54
C ASP A 408 26.42 -13.68 -6.93
N MET A 409 27.13 -14.16 -7.95
CA MET A 409 26.62 -14.29 -9.33
C MET A 409 26.01 -13.00 -9.93
N CYS A 410 26.45 -11.81 -9.47
CA CYS A 410 25.85 -10.53 -9.88
C CYS A 410 26.44 -9.98 -11.19
N LEU A 411 25.62 -9.27 -11.96
CA LEU A 411 26.08 -8.42 -13.06
C LEU A 411 26.24 -6.97 -12.57
N LEU A 412 27.47 -6.47 -12.56
CA LEU A 412 27.80 -5.10 -12.18
C LEU A 412 27.89 -4.23 -13.44
N ARG A 413 26.99 -3.25 -13.54
CA ARG A 413 26.96 -2.24 -14.60
C ARG A 413 27.67 -0.96 -14.14
N SER A 414 28.02 -0.13 -15.11
CA SER A 414 28.77 1.13 -14.95
C SER A 414 30.24 0.98 -14.50
N HIS A 415 30.57 0.08 -13.56
CA HIS A 415 31.89 0.02 -12.91
C HIS A 415 32.49 -1.39 -12.85
N THR A 416 33.80 -1.44 -12.57
CA THR A 416 34.48 -2.69 -12.21
C THR A 416 34.17 -3.04 -10.75
N ALA A 417 34.26 -4.31 -10.34
CA ALA A 417 34.08 -4.73 -8.94
C ALA A 417 35.03 -4.01 -7.95
N ARG A 418 36.14 -3.45 -8.42
CA ARG A 418 37.05 -2.63 -7.61
C ARG A 418 36.48 -1.24 -7.30
N ASP A 419 35.74 -0.67 -8.25
CA ASP A 419 35.32 0.73 -8.26
C ASP A 419 33.80 0.89 -7.99
N PHE A 420 33.05 -0.22 -8.07
CA PHE A 420 31.62 -0.32 -7.76
C PHE A 420 31.28 0.07 -6.31
N LEU A 421 32.23 -0.05 -5.38
CA LEU A 421 32.04 0.26 -3.97
C LEU A 421 32.62 1.63 -3.61
N ILE A 422 31.81 2.47 -2.99
CA ILE A 422 32.28 3.69 -2.35
C ILE A 422 32.14 3.53 -0.84
N ALA A 423 33.26 3.58 -0.12
CA ALA A 423 33.29 3.43 1.33
C ALA A 423 33.81 4.70 2.01
N ASP A 424 32.94 5.35 2.78
CA ASP A 424 33.28 6.53 3.56
C ASP A 424 33.86 6.11 4.91
N GLY A 425 35.15 6.39 5.13
CA GLY A 425 35.86 6.12 6.38
C GLY A 425 36.47 4.73 6.55
N VAL A 426 36.30 3.81 5.58
CA VAL A 426 36.88 2.45 5.60
C VAL A 426 37.41 2.07 4.20
N ARG A 427 38.46 1.24 4.11
CA ARG A 427 38.86 0.64 2.82
C ARG A 427 37.87 -0.48 2.44
N PRO A 428 37.20 -0.46 1.27
CA PRO A 428 36.16 -1.44 0.90
C PRO A 428 36.63 -2.91 0.97
N ALA A 429 37.89 -3.15 0.63
CA ALA A 429 38.48 -4.46 0.36
C ALA A 429 38.53 -5.46 1.54
N GLY A 430 38.14 -5.07 2.76
CA GLY A 430 38.11 -5.98 3.92
C GLY A 430 36.77 -6.65 4.20
N PHE A 431 35.66 -5.93 3.96
CA PHE A 431 34.35 -6.29 4.51
C PHE A 431 33.27 -6.57 3.46
N VAL A 432 33.57 -6.31 2.18
CA VAL A 432 32.72 -6.68 1.04
C VAL A 432 33.42 -7.76 0.21
N ARG A 433 32.67 -8.76 -0.26
CA ARG A 433 33.16 -9.80 -1.17
C ARG A 433 32.30 -9.86 -2.43
N PHE A 434 32.96 -9.95 -3.58
CA PHE A 434 32.34 -10.35 -4.85
C PHE A 434 32.73 -11.79 -5.14
N VAL A 435 31.75 -12.61 -5.51
CA VAL A 435 31.90 -14.02 -5.88
C VAL A 435 31.21 -14.21 -7.23
N ASP A 436 31.97 -14.68 -8.21
CA ASP A 436 31.51 -15.02 -9.57
C ASP A 436 30.70 -13.91 -10.27
N CYS A 437 31.00 -12.65 -9.94
CA CYS A 437 30.34 -11.47 -10.52
C CYS A 437 30.97 -11.08 -11.86
N ILE A 438 30.13 -10.63 -12.81
CA ILE A 438 30.55 -10.09 -14.10
C ILE A 438 30.57 -8.57 -14.00
N ASP A 439 31.65 -7.91 -14.43
CA ASP A 439 31.79 -6.45 -14.39
C ASP A 439 32.25 -5.85 -15.72
N THR A 440 32.41 -4.52 -15.79
CA THR A 440 32.75 -3.82 -17.04
C THR A 440 34.10 -4.18 -17.66
N ARG A 441 35.00 -4.85 -16.93
CA ARG A 441 36.24 -5.42 -17.50
C ARG A 441 35.92 -6.63 -18.38
N ASN A 442 34.99 -7.45 -17.94
CA ASN A 442 34.57 -8.66 -18.66
C ASN A 442 33.76 -8.31 -19.93
N THR A 443 33.15 -7.13 -19.99
CA THR A 443 32.42 -6.63 -21.18
C THR A 443 33.29 -5.86 -22.17
N SER A 444 34.62 -5.84 -21.98
CA SER A 444 35.55 -5.18 -22.90
C SER A 444 35.86 -6.01 -24.16
N ASP A 445 35.44 -7.28 -24.20
CA ASP A 445 35.53 -8.12 -25.38
C ASP A 445 34.43 -7.74 -26.39
N SER A 446 34.83 -7.07 -27.47
CA SER A 446 33.95 -6.24 -28.28
C SER A 446 33.13 -7.04 -29.29
N SER A 447 32.05 -7.67 -28.84
CA SER A 447 30.91 -8.02 -29.71
C SER A 447 29.87 -6.90 -29.68
N ARG A 448 30.22 -5.77 -30.29
CA ARG A 448 29.24 -4.74 -30.64
C ARG A 448 28.23 -5.43 -31.58
N PRO A 449 26.92 -5.53 -31.26
CA PRO A 449 25.97 -6.05 -32.22
C PRO A 449 26.01 -5.13 -33.44
N ASP A 450 26.16 -5.71 -34.62
CA ASP A 450 26.13 -4.94 -35.86
C ASP A 450 24.87 -4.08 -35.88
N SER A 451 25.04 -2.82 -36.30
CA SER A 451 23.88 -1.94 -36.50
C SER A 451 22.94 -2.65 -37.47
N PRO A 452 21.63 -2.76 -37.17
CA PRO A 452 20.71 -3.49 -38.05
C PRO A 452 20.83 -2.88 -39.45
N ALA A 453 21.19 -3.73 -40.41
CA ALA A 453 21.33 -3.31 -41.79
C ALA A 453 20.05 -2.58 -42.22
N ALA A 454 20.21 -1.49 -42.96
CA ALA A 454 19.08 -0.64 -43.36
C ALA A 454 17.95 -1.51 -43.94
N PRO A 455 16.68 -1.26 -43.58
CA PRO A 455 15.57 -2.09 -44.04
C PRO A 455 15.61 -2.15 -45.57
N PRO A 456 15.40 -3.34 -46.18
CA PRO A 456 15.41 -3.48 -47.62
C PRO A 456 14.41 -2.49 -48.22
N PRO A 457 14.74 -1.82 -49.34
CA PRO A 457 13.89 -0.79 -49.92
C PRO A 457 12.50 -1.37 -50.17
N CYS A 458 11.46 -0.64 -49.72
CA CYS A 458 10.08 -1.06 -49.90
C CYS A 458 9.81 -1.37 -51.37
N VAL A 459 9.55 -2.64 -51.67
CA VAL A 459 9.06 -3.06 -52.98
C VAL A 459 7.67 -2.46 -53.13
N THR A 460 7.53 -1.49 -54.03
CA THR A 460 6.23 -0.92 -54.37
C THR A 460 5.31 -2.01 -54.93
N PRO A 461 4.01 -2.03 -54.58
CA PRO A 461 3.06 -2.91 -55.24
C PRO A 461 3.04 -2.63 -56.75
N PRO A 462 2.91 -3.66 -57.61
CA PRO A 462 2.75 -3.42 -59.03
C PRO A 462 1.47 -2.60 -59.30
N PRO A 463 1.47 -1.71 -60.31
CA PRO A 463 0.30 -0.90 -60.62
C PRO A 463 -0.88 -1.80 -61.02
N ALA A 464 -2.07 -1.45 -60.56
CA ALA A 464 -3.30 -2.16 -60.91
C ALA A 464 -3.52 -2.12 -62.44
N SER A 465 -3.74 -3.29 -63.04
CA SER A 465 -4.02 -3.40 -64.47
C SER A 465 -5.38 -2.77 -64.80
N ALA A 466 -5.40 -1.93 -65.85
CA ALA A 466 -6.59 -1.25 -66.34
C ALA A 466 -7.70 -2.24 -66.77
N PRO A 467 -8.98 -1.85 -66.71
CA PRO A 467 -10.09 -2.75 -67.06
C PRO A 467 -10.15 -3.04 -68.55
N ALA A 468 -10.44 -4.30 -68.90
CA ALA A 468 -10.73 -4.71 -70.26
C ALA A 468 -12.13 -4.23 -70.71
N PRO A 469 -12.35 -3.95 -72.01
CA PRO A 469 -13.63 -3.45 -72.51
C PRO A 469 -14.73 -4.51 -72.48
N ALA A 470 -15.96 -4.07 -72.24
CA ALA A 470 -17.14 -4.91 -72.32
C ALA A 470 -17.59 -5.08 -73.78
N ASP A 471 -18.02 -6.28 -74.16
CA ASP A 471 -18.94 -6.46 -75.29
C ASP A 471 -19.90 -7.63 -75.02
N ALA A 472 -21.08 -7.59 -75.65
CA ALA A 472 -22.28 -8.21 -75.11
C ALA A 472 -22.82 -9.42 -75.90
N ARG A 473 -23.40 -10.41 -75.19
CA ARG A 473 -24.71 -11.03 -75.52
C ARG A 473 -25.15 -12.13 -74.54
N ALA A 474 -26.38 -11.97 -74.01
CA ALA A 474 -27.45 -12.96 -73.77
C ALA A 474 -27.14 -14.27 -72.98
N THR A 475 -28.00 -14.84 -72.11
CA THR A 475 -29.47 -14.76 -71.88
C THR A 475 -29.84 -15.01 -70.40
N ALA A 476 -31.04 -14.56 -69.98
CA ALA A 476 -32.03 -15.11 -69.01
C ALA A 476 -31.60 -16.19 -67.95
N GLU A 477 -32.10 -16.27 -66.70
CA GLU A 477 -33.38 -15.80 -66.11
C GLU A 477 -33.28 -15.64 -64.53
N PRO A 478 -34.33 -15.65 -63.65
CA PRO A 478 -34.40 -14.75 -62.48
C PRO A 478 -34.11 -15.39 -61.09
N PRO A 479 -34.08 -14.62 -59.97
CA PRO A 479 -33.52 -15.07 -58.69
C PRO A 479 -34.54 -15.67 -57.70
N THR A 480 -34.05 -16.44 -56.71
CA THR A 480 -34.78 -16.87 -55.50
C THR A 480 -33.78 -17.13 -54.34
N PRO A 481 -34.21 -17.19 -53.05
CA PRO A 481 -33.54 -16.39 -52.03
C PRO A 481 -32.95 -17.16 -50.83
N VAL A 482 -32.33 -16.39 -49.94
CA VAL A 482 -31.76 -16.78 -48.63
C VAL A 482 -32.75 -17.58 -47.75
N GLN A 483 -32.24 -18.60 -47.04
CA GLN A 483 -32.88 -19.12 -45.81
C GLN A 483 -31.87 -19.27 -44.64
N PRO A 484 -32.33 -19.10 -43.38
CA PRO A 484 -31.49 -19.16 -42.18
C PRO A 484 -31.53 -20.54 -41.48
N PRO A 485 -30.64 -20.82 -40.51
CA PRO A 485 -30.71 -22.02 -39.67
C PRO A 485 -31.68 -21.87 -38.47
N CYS A 486 -32.31 -22.97 -38.06
CA CYS A 486 -33.17 -23.11 -36.87
C CYS A 486 -33.09 -24.55 -36.30
N PRO A 487 -33.57 -24.82 -35.06
CA PRO A 487 -32.74 -25.55 -34.07
C PRO A 487 -33.33 -26.84 -33.44
N GLY A 488 -32.51 -27.54 -32.64
CA GLY A 488 -32.91 -28.64 -31.72
C GLY A 488 -33.27 -29.97 -32.41
N GLN A 489 -33.45 -31.15 -31.78
CA GLN A 489 -33.32 -31.70 -30.41
C GLN A 489 -33.15 -33.25 -30.59
N ASP A 490 -32.68 -34.11 -29.66
CA ASP A 490 -32.10 -34.02 -28.30
C ASP A 490 -31.24 -35.30 -28.03
N ASP A 491 -30.75 -35.51 -26.78
CA ASP A 491 -30.91 -36.79 -26.02
C ASP A 491 -29.96 -36.94 -24.80
N SER A 492 -30.51 -37.51 -23.73
CA SER A 492 -29.89 -37.94 -22.46
C SER A 492 -30.77 -39.07 -21.87
N PRO A 493 -30.42 -39.78 -20.77
CA PRO A 493 -29.19 -39.80 -19.97
C PRO A 493 -28.62 -41.22 -19.73
N VAL A 494 -27.50 -41.33 -19.00
CA VAL A 494 -27.13 -42.57 -18.28
C VAL A 494 -26.86 -42.27 -16.81
N LYS A 495 -27.41 -43.08 -15.91
CA LYS A 495 -27.11 -43.11 -14.47
C LYS A 495 -26.15 -44.27 -14.19
N GLU A 496 -25.20 -44.07 -13.28
CA GLU A 496 -24.55 -45.16 -12.54
C GLU A 496 -24.51 -44.85 -11.05
N THR A 497 -24.42 -45.88 -10.20
CA THR A 497 -24.61 -45.75 -8.75
C THR A 497 -23.78 -46.78 -7.98
N ILE A 498 -23.31 -46.37 -6.79
CA ILE A 498 -22.90 -47.21 -5.64
C ILE A 498 -21.54 -47.94 -5.74
N THR A 499 -20.61 -47.59 -4.85
CA THR A 499 -20.21 -48.53 -3.77
C THR A 499 -19.56 -47.82 -2.57
N ARG A 500 -19.80 -48.39 -1.38
CA ARG A 500 -19.29 -47.94 -0.09
C ARG A 500 -19.11 -49.19 0.79
N GLU A 501 -17.89 -49.49 1.22
CA GLU A 501 -17.48 -50.42 2.31
C GLU A 501 -15.93 -50.46 2.27
N ARG A 502 -15.15 -50.43 3.36
CA ARG A 502 -15.43 -50.46 4.82
C ARG A 502 -14.60 -49.41 5.56
#